data_AF-A0A2R6LAV8-F1
#
_entry.id   AF-A0A2R6LAV8-F1
#
_cell.length_a   1.000
_cell.length_b   1.000
_cell.length_c   1.000
_cell.angle_alpha   90.00
_cell.angle_beta   90.00
_cell.angle_gamma   90.00
#
_symmetry.space_group_name_H-M   'P 1'
#
loop_
_entity.id
_entity.type
_entity.pdbx_description
1 polymer ?
#
loop_
_entity_poly.entity_id
_entity_poly.type
_entity_poly.pdbx_seq_one_letter_code
_entity_poly.pdbx_strand_id
1 'polypeptide(L)'
;MTGAVTGLVLGSIVGAVATVTGSYFLFLRRRRAAVTRLRRAFTTELSALSYVDEMAERGEYEPLTQSVESPVVYESNADDVGLLSGEEVEALVAFYTDLYWLRDQQDIEDKKDHVHEIVEKRQRAVETLRDAG
;
A
#
# COMPACT_ATOMS: atom_id res chain seq x y z
N MET A 1 -54.07 20.29 18.77
CA MET A 1 -53.59 19.53 17.60
C MET A 1 -52.27 20.06 17.01
N THR A 2 -51.78 21.23 17.40
CA THR A 2 -50.52 21.83 16.88
C THR A 2 -49.23 21.16 17.37
N GLY A 3 -49.21 20.57 18.58
CA GLY A 3 -48.01 19.93 19.14
C GLY A 3 -47.62 18.58 18.51
N ALA A 4 -48.54 17.87 17.87
CA ALA A 4 -48.26 16.59 17.22
C ALA A 4 -47.56 16.77 15.87
N VAL A 5 -47.89 17.85 15.14
CA VAL A 5 -47.30 18.18 13.84
C VAL A 5 -45.85 18.65 14.00
N THR A 6 -45.56 19.46 15.02
CA THR A 6 -44.18 19.88 15.35
C THR A 6 -43.31 18.70 15.80
N GLY A 7 -43.86 17.75 16.56
CA GLY A 7 -43.15 16.53 16.98
C GLY A 7 -42.78 15.60 15.82
N LEU A 8 -43.67 15.45 14.82
CA LEU A 8 -43.41 14.65 13.62
C LEU A 8 -42.33 15.28 12.73
N VAL A 9 -42.36 16.60 12.52
CA VAL A 9 -41.36 17.30 11.71
C VAL A 9 -39.98 17.23 12.38
N LEU A 10 -39.89 17.46 13.69
CA LEU A 10 -38.65 17.32 14.45
C LEU A 10 -38.11 15.88 14.44
N GLY A 11 -38.98 14.88 14.62
CA GLY A 11 -38.60 13.47 14.53
C GLY A 11 -38.05 13.08 13.15
N SER A 12 -38.65 13.61 12.07
CA SER A 12 -38.20 13.35 10.70
C SER A 12 -36.83 13.96 10.38
N ILE A 13 -36.55 15.17 10.90
CA ILE A 13 -35.25 15.84 10.74
C ILE A 13 -34.17 15.07 11.51
N VAL A 14 -34.44 14.67 12.76
CA VAL A 14 -33.49 13.89 13.58
C VAL A 14 -33.20 12.53 12.93
N GLY A 15 -34.22 11.84 12.42
CA GLY A 15 -34.06 10.56 11.70
C GLY A 15 -33.22 10.70 10.42
N ALA A 16 -33.41 11.77 9.65
CA ALA A 16 -32.61 12.05 8.46
C ALA A 16 -31.15 12.34 8.80
N VAL A 17 -30.89 13.19 9.81
CA VAL A 17 -29.53 13.51 10.27
C VAL A 17 -28.82 12.28 10.82
N ALA A 18 -29.52 11.44 11.59
CA ALA A 18 -28.97 10.18 12.10
C ALA A 18 -28.58 9.21 10.96
N THR A 19 -29.40 9.14 9.91
CA THR A 19 -29.13 8.29 8.74
C THR A 19 -27.93 8.78 7.94
N VAL A 20 -27.83 10.09 7.69
CA VAL A 20 -26.70 10.70 6.99
C VAL A 20 -25.41 10.51 7.79
N THR A 21 -25.47 10.77 9.10
CA THR A 21 -24.31 10.63 10.01
C THR A 21 -23.87 9.17 10.11
N GLY A 22 -24.81 8.23 10.25
CA GLY A 22 -24.51 6.80 10.30
C GLY A 22 -23.89 6.29 9.00
N SER A 23 -24.39 6.74 7.85
CA SER A 23 -23.86 6.38 6.53
C SER A 23 -22.43 6.88 6.34
N TYR A 24 -22.17 8.14 6.72
CA TYR A 24 -20.82 8.73 6.66
C TYR A 24 -19.83 8.00 7.58
N PHE A 25 -20.26 7.66 8.80
CA PHE A 25 -19.44 6.90 9.73
C PHE A 25 -19.07 5.50 9.20
N LEU A 26 -20.04 4.78 8.62
CA LEU A 26 -19.77 3.47 8.00
C LEU A 26 -18.82 3.58 6.81
N PHE A 27 -18.96 4.63 6.00
CA PHE A 27 -18.06 4.90 4.88
C PHE A 27 -16.62 5.10 5.36
N LEU A 28 -16.42 5.96 6.37
CA LEU A 28 -15.10 6.18 6.97
C LEU A 28 -14.50 4.88 7.54
N ARG A 29 -15.32 4.08 8.22
CA ARG A 29 -14.87 2.80 8.78
C ARG A 29 -14.43 1.81 7.69
N ARG A 30 -15.20 1.71 6.60
CA ARG A 30 -14.84 0.85 5.45
C ARG A 30 -13.55 1.32 4.79
N ARG A 31 -13.39 2.63 4.60
CA ARG A 31 -12.17 3.22 4.00
C ARG A 31 -10.94 2.94 4.85
N ARG A 32 -11.02 3.13 6.17
CA ARG A 32 -9.93 2.78 7.09
C ARG A 32 -9.58 1.30 7.03
N ALA A 33 -10.58 0.42 7.03
CA ALA A 33 -10.35 -1.02 6.94
C ALA A 33 -9.69 -1.44 5.61
N ALA A 34 -10.05 -0.78 4.50
CA ALA A 34 -9.42 -0.99 3.20
C ALA A 34 -7.94 -0.61 3.23
N VAL A 35 -7.62 0.59 3.73
CA VAL A 35 -6.22 1.06 3.88
C VAL A 35 -5.39 0.11 4.74
N THR A 36 -5.91 -0.32 5.91
CA THR A 36 -5.18 -1.26 6.78
C THR A 36 -4.91 -2.60 6.09
N ARG A 37 -5.88 -3.13 5.32
CA ARG A 37 -5.69 -4.37 4.57
C ARG A 37 -4.65 -4.20 3.47
N LEU A 38 -4.69 -3.08 2.76
CA LEU A 38 -3.76 -2.76 1.68
C LEU A 38 -2.32 -2.65 2.21
N ARG A 39 -2.10 -1.89 3.30
CA ARG A 39 -0.80 -1.80 3.98
C ARG A 39 -0.29 -3.17 4.38
N ARG A 40 -1.14 -4.01 4.97
CA ARG A 40 -0.75 -5.36 5.38
C ARG A 40 -0.34 -6.25 4.19
N ALA A 41 -1.06 -6.14 3.08
CA ALA A 41 -0.75 -6.89 1.86
C ALA A 41 0.63 -6.47 1.31
N PHE A 42 0.86 -5.16 1.18
CA PHE A 42 2.16 -4.64 0.73
C PHE A 42 3.30 -5.00 1.68
N THR A 43 3.13 -4.85 2.99
CA THR A 43 4.16 -5.24 3.95
C THR A 43 4.49 -6.72 3.86
N THR A 44 3.50 -7.57 3.58
CA THR A 44 3.70 -9.02 3.41
C THR A 44 4.48 -9.32 2.13
N GLU A 45 4.14 -8.69 1.01
CA GLU A 45 4.87 -8.84 -0.25
C GLU A 45 6.31 -8.34 -0.14
N LEU A 46 6.52 -7.14 0.40
CA LEU A 46 7.86 -6.59 0.62
C LEU A 46 8.69 -7.44 1.58
N SER A 47 8.06 -8.06 2.59
CA SER A 47 8.74 -8.99 3.48
C SER A 47 9.07 -10.32 2.78
N ALA A 48 8.24 -10.78 1.85
CA ALA A 48 8.56 -11.96 1.03
C ALA A 48 9.77 -11.71 0.12
N LEU A 49 10.00 -10.46 -0.27
CA LEU A 49 11.19 -10.02 -1.01
C LEU A 49 12.42 -9.79 -0.12
N SER A 50 12.41 -10.22 1.15
CA SER A 50 13.56 -10.09 2.07
C SER A 50 14.84 -10.73 1.54
N TYR A 51 14.71 -11.80 0.74
CA TYR A 51 15.83 -12.52 0.15
C TYR A 51 16.68 -11.67 -0.79
N VAL A 52 16.13 -10.58 -1.34
CA VAL A 52 16.87 -9.64 -2.18
C VAL A 52 18.03 -9.01 -1.39
N ASP A 53 17.84 -8.73 -0.11
CA ASP A 53 18.90 -8.19 0.76
C ASP A 53 19.99 -9.24 0.99
N GLU A 54 19.58 -10.47 1.33
CA GLU A 54 20.52 -11.56 1.60
C GLU A 54 21.38 -11.90 0.38
N MET A 55 20.76 -11.89 -0.81
CA MET A 55 21.47 -12.16 -2.07
C MET A 55 22.37 -10.99 -2.46
N ALA A 56 21.94 -9.74 -2.22
CA ALA A 56 22.78 -8.56 -2.42
C ALA A 56 24.03 -8.59 -1.53
N GLU A 57 23.88 -8.94 -0.25
CA GLU A 57 24.99 -9.06 0.71
C GLU A 57 25.99 -10.16 0.33
N ARG A 58 25.51 -11.26 -0.27
CA ARG A 58 26.36 -12.37 -0.75
C ARG A 58 26.98 -12.11 -2.13
N GLY A 59 26.60 -11.02 -2.80
CA GLY A 59 27.04 -10.70 -4.15
C GLY A 59 26.45 -11.62 -5.23
N GLU A 60 25.32 -12.26 -4.95
CA GLU A 60 24.63 -13.22 -5.81
C GLU A 60 23.70 -12.52 -6.83
N TYR A 61 24.21 -11.54 -7.58
CA TYR A 61 23.40 -10.66 -8.44
C TYR A 61 22.80 -11.34 -9.68
N GLU A 62 23.48 -12.35 -10.20
CA GLU A 62 23.04 -13.07 -11.40
C GLU A 62 21.83 -13.97 -11.14
N PRO A 63 21.83 -14.86 -10.11
CA PRO A 63 20.64 -15.61 -9.75
C PRO A 63 19.50 -14.72 -9.24
N LEU A 64 19.79 -13.55 -8.65
CA LEU A 64 18.79 -12.57 -8.22
C LEU A 64 17.84 -12.20 -9.37
N THR A 65 18.39 -11.89 -10.55
CA THR A 65 17.55 -11.49 -11.70
C THR A 65 16.65 -12.59 -12.25
N GLN A 66 16.99 -13.86 -11.98
CA GLN A 66 16.20 -15.02 -12.39
C GLN A 66 15.17 -15.43 -11.33
N SER A 67 15.35 -15.00 -10.08
CA SER A 67 14.51 -15.38 -8.93
C SER A 67 13.56 -14.28 -8.49
N VAL A 68 13.64 -13.06 -9.04
CA VAL A 68 12.68 -11.99 -8.75
C VAL A 68 11.31 -12.35 -9.32
N GLU A 69 10.39 -12.70 -8.43
CA GLU A 69 9.00 -12.94 -8.76
C GLU A 69 8.28 -11.62 -9.07
N SER A 70 7.24 -11.67 -9.91
CA SER A 70 6.46 -10.47 -10.23
C SER A 70 5.59 -10.06 -9.02
N PRO A 71 5.50 -8.76 -8.69
CA PRO A 71 4.84 -8.30 -7.49
C PRO A 71 3.31 -8.32 -7.65
N VAL A 72 2.71 -9.44 -7.25
CA VAL A 72 1.28 -9.73 -7.41
C VAL A 72 0.40 -8.70 -6.71
N VAL A 73 0.74 -8.27 -5.49
CA VAL A 73 -0.05 -7.31 -4.71
C VAL A 73 -0.01 -5.94 -5.37
N TYR A 74 1.16 -5.48 -5.80
CA TYR A 74 1.29 -4.20 -6.50
C TYR A 74 0.49 -4.17 -7.80
N GLU A 75 0.62 -5.19 -8.64
CA GLU A 75 -0.11 -5.26 -9.91
C GLU A 75 -1.63 -5.39 -9.71
N SER A 76 -2.07 -6.24 -8.77
CA SER A 76 -3.50 -6.50 -8.54
C SER A 76 -4.23 -5.40 -7.79
N ASN A 77 -3.52 -4.48 -7.12
CA ASN A 77 -4.11 -3.40 -6.34
C ASN A 77 -3.73 -2.01 -6.88
N ALA A 78 -3.26 -1.90 -8.12
CA ALA A 78 -2.83 -0.63 -8.72
C ALA A 78 -3.91 0.48 -8.62
N ASP A 79 -5.18 0.12 -8.80
CA ASP A 79 -6.32 1.05 -8.67
C ASP A 79 -6.54 1.54 -7.23
N ASP A 80 -6.15 0.74 -6.24
CA ASP A 80 -6.35 1.00 -4.82
C ASP A 80 -5.12 1.64 -4.15
N VAL A 81 -3.96 1.69 -4.81
CA VAL A 81 -2.74 2.34 -4.29
C VAL A 81 -2.99 3.80 -3.88
N GLY A 82 -3.89 4.51 -4.58
CA GLY A 82 -4.28 5.88 -4.26
C GLY A 82 -5.03 6.05 -2.91
N LEU A 83 -5.35 4.95 -2.21
CA LEU A 83 -5.89 5.01 -0.86
C LEU A 83 -4.83 5.24 0.22
N LEU A 84 -3.55 4.99 -0.10
CA LEU A 84 -2.41 5.22 0.78
C LEU A 84 -2.03 6.71 0.83
N SER A 85 -1.16 7.08 1.78
CA SER A 85 -0.57 8.41 1.83
C SER A 85 0.37 8.65 0.64
N GLY A 86 0.65 9.91 0.30
CA GLY A 86 1.57 10.23 -0.79
C GLY A 86 2.97 9.63 -0.58
N GLU A 87 3.47 9.66 0.65
CA GLU A 87 4.77 9.08 1.03
C GLU A 87 4.79 7.55 0.86
N GLU A 88 3.70 6.87 1.26
CA GLU A 88 3.56 5.43 1.09
C GLU A 88 3.57 5.05 -0.39
N VAL A 89 2.82 5.79 -1.23
CA VAL A 89 2.78 5.55 -2.68
C VAL A 89 4.15 5.80 -3.30
N GLU A 90 4.81 6.91 -2.97
CA GLU A 90 6.13 7.25 -3.50
C GLU A 90 7.16 6.17 -3.18
N ALA A 91 7.20 5.70 -1.93
CA ALA A 91 8.12 4.65 -1.51
C ALA A 91 7.86 3.32 -2.23
N LEU A 92 6.59 2.93 -2.39
CA LEU A 92 6.22 1.72 -3.13
C LEU A 92 6.60 1.82 -4.61
N VAL A 93 6.23 2.91 -5.28
CA VAL A 93 6.50 3.12 -6.71
C VAL A 93 8.00 3.15 -6.96
N ALA A 94 8.78 3.84 -6.12
CA ALA A 94 10.24 3.88 -6.24
C ALA A 94 10.86 2.47 -6.14
N PHE A 95 10.41 1.66 -5.19
CA PHE A 95 10.89 0.29 -5.06
C PHE A 95 10.50 -0.58 -6.26
N TYR A 96 9.23 -0.63 -6.65
CA TYR A 96 8.79 -1.52 -7.72
C TYR A 96 9.32 -1.11 -9.09
N THR A 97 9.53 0.19 -9.33
CA THR A 97 10.15 0.67 -10.58
C THR A 97 11.55 0.07 -10.76
N ASP A 98 12.37 0.12 -9.72
CA ASP A 98 13.72 -0.43 -9.78
C ASP A 98 13.72 -1.97 -9.74
N LEU A 99 12.77 -2.58 -9.04
CA LEU A 99 12.61 -4.04 -9.05
C LEU A 99 12.32 -4.56 -10.47
N TYR A 100 11.48 -3.85 -11.22
CA TYR A 100 11.23 -4.18 -12.63
C TYR A 100 12.47 -3.95 -13.50
N TRP A 101 13.19 -2.84 -13.27
CA TRP A 101 14.46 -2.60 -13.96
C TRP A 101 15.45 -3.75 -13.73
N LEU A 102 15.59 -4.20 -12.47
CA LEU A 102 16.49 -5.29 -12.10
C LEU A 102 16.12 -6.61 -12.79
N ARG A 103 14.82 -6.92 -12.89
CA ARG A 103 14.33 -8.12 -13.57
C ARG A 103 14.65 -8.12 -15.07
N ASP A 104 14.52 -6.96 -15.72
CA ASP A 104 14.60 -6.86 -17.17
C ASP A 104 16.04 -6.56 -17.67
N GLN A 105 16.96 -6.17 -16.78
CA GLN A 105 18.35 -5.86 -17.10
C GLN A 105 19.20 -7.12 -17.34
N GLN A 106 20.02 -7.13 -18.40
CA GLN A 106 20.91 -8.25 -18.73
C GLN A 106 22.37 -8.04 -18.29
N ASP A 107 22.83 -6.79 -18.20
CA ASP A 107 24.20 -6.47 -17.79
C ASP A 107 24.41 -6.66 -16.28
N ILE A 108 25.47 -7.36 -15.87
CA ILE A 108 25.77 -7.70 -14.48
C ILE A 108 26.53 -6.56 -13.78
N GLU A 109 27.29 -5.75 -14.50
CA GLU A 109 28.13 -4.71 -13.89
C GLU A 109 27.28 -3.58 -13.32
N ASP A 110 26.30 -3.09 -14.10
CA ASP A 110 25.33 -2.08 -13.69
C ASP A 110 24.43 -2.55 -12.52
N LYS A 111 24.25 -3.86 -12.34
CA LYS A 111 23.40 -4.42 -11.28
C LYS A 111 24.01 -4.28 -9.89
N LYS A 112 25.34 -4.32 -9.79
CA LYS A 112 26.02 -4.29 -8.49
C LYS A 112 25.76 -2.99 -7.75
N ASP A 113 25.85 -1.89 -8.48
CA ASP A 113 25.67 -0.56 -7.92
C ASP A 113 24.18 -0.29 -7.59
N HIS A 114 23.27 -0.80 -8.43
CA HIS A 114 21.84 -0.51 -8.30
C HIS A 114 21.09 -1.41 -7.31
N VAL A 115 21.55 -2.65 -7.08
CA VAL A 115 20.89 -3.58 -6.14
C VAL A 115 20.90 -3.05 -4.71
N HIS A 116 21.95 -2.35 -4.28
CA HIS A 116 21.96 -1.72 -2.96
C HIS A 116 20.91 -0.62 -2.83
N GLU A 117 20.68 0.18 -3.88
CA GLU A 117 19.60 1.17 -3.89
C GLU A 117 18.22 0.52 -3.80
N ILE A 118 18.02 -0.64 -4.46
CA ILE A 118 16.77 -1.42 -4.39
C ILE A 118 16.50 -1.90 -2.97
N VAL A 119 17.52 -2.41 -2.30
CA VAL A 119 17.45 -2.85 -0.89
C VAL A 119 17.03 -1.69 0.01
N GLU A 120 17.69 -0.53 -0.13
CA GLU A 120 17.34 0.67 0.64
C GLU A 120 15.90 1.13 0.38
N LYS A 121 15.47 1.14 -0.89
CA LYS A 121 14.10 1.51 -1.28
C LYS A 121 13.08 0.53 -0.70
N ARG A 122 13.39 -0.77 -0.65
CA ARG A 122 12.52 -1.77 0.00
C ARG A 122 12.38 -1.50 1.49
N GLN A 123 13.49 -1.29 2.18
CA GLN A 123 13.50 -1.02 3.62
C GLN A 123 12.69 0.24 3.95
N ARG A 124 12.92 1.33 3.19
CA ARG A 124 12.14 2.56 3.29
C ARG A 124 10.65 2.31 3.08
N ALA A 125 10.25 1.56 2.05
CA ALA A 125 8.85 1.24 1.80
C ALA A 125 8.21 0.44 2.94
N VAL A 126 8.93 -0.52 3.53
CA VAL A 126 8.46 -1.28 4.70
C VAL A 126 8.30 -0.37 5.92
N GLU A 127 9.23 0.53 6.17
CA GLU A 127 9.18 1.47 7.29
C GLU A 127 8.00 2.43 7.14
N THR A 128 7.84 3.06 5.97
CA THR A 128 6.74 4.00 5.71
C THR A 128 5.37 3.35 5.91
N LEU A 129 5.19 2.08 5.49
CA LEU A 129 3.94 1.34 5.68
C LEU A 129 3.69 0.93 7.13
N ARG A 130 4.75 0.71 7.93
CA ARG A 130 4.65 0.35 9.36
C ARG A 130 4.35 1.57 10.22
N ASP A 131 5.02 2.69 9.97
CA ASP A 131 4.85 3.92 10.75
C ASP A 131 3.47 4.57 10.53
N ALA A 132 2.84 4.29 9.39
CA ALA A 132 1.52 4.79 9.06
C ALA A 132 0.35 3.97 9.68
N GLY A 133 0.61 2.78 10.23
CA GLY A 133 -0.37 1.81 10.72
C GLY A 133 -0.70 1.94 12.21
#